data_AF-A0A9D7SA77-F1
#
_entry.id   AF-A0A9D7SA77-F1
#
_cell.length_a   1.000
_cell.length_b   1.000
_cell.length_c   1.000
_cell.angle_alpha   90.00
_cell.angle_beta   90.00
_cell.angle_gamma   90.00
#
_symmetry.space_group_name_H-M   'P 1'
#
loop_
_entity.id
_entity.type
_entity.pdbx_description
1 polymer ?
#
loop_
_entity_poly.entity_id
_entity_poly.type
_entity_poly.pdbx_seq_one_letter_code
_entity_poly.pdbx_strand_id
1 'polypeptide(L)'
;MNTKHSSKIITKLNRDTKEGTIKWEVNRNKPSSLSGSEVLTDNVYTCKVLDKQFRLFKYQSKFYYDEGVYEWTDNFRLEFVDGWGNSEWAFPDNIAIYDLYETVRFKTSNIESFIDKF
;
A
#
# COMPACT_ATOMS: atom_id res chain seq x y z
N MET A 1 -15.53 9.73 -5.23
CA MET A 1 -15.66 8.37 -5.80
C MET A 1 -16.48 7.53 -4.84
N ASN A 2 -17.47 6.77 -5.31
CA ASN A 2 -18.27 5.89 -4.44
C ASN A 2 -17.35 4.77 -3.88
N THR A 3 -17.37 4.54 -2.57
CA THR A 3 -16.54 3.53 -1.86
C THR A 3 -16.61 2.14 -2.50
N LYS A 4 -17.75 1.81 -3.12
CA LYS A 4 -17.97 0.56 -3.87
C LYS A 4 -17.08 0.42 -5.11
N HIS A 5 -16.76 1.51 -5.80
CA HIS A 5 -15.86 1.48 -6.97
C HIS A 5 -14.40 1.34 -6.54
N SER A 6 -14.00 1.97 -5.43
CA SER A 6 -12.64 1.88 -4.90
C SER A 6 -12.30 0.46 -4.49
N SER A 7 -13.21 -0.21 -3.78
CA SER A 7 -13.05 -1.60 -3.38
C SER A 7 -12.87 -2.55 -4.57
N LYS A 8 -13.66 -2.40 -5.65
CA LYS A 8 -13.52 -3.23 -6.87
C LYS A 8 -12.14 -3.10 -7.51
N ILE A 9 -11.58 -1.89 -7.56
CA ILE A 9 -10.25 -1.67 -8.12
C ILE A 9 -9.19 -2.36 -7.25
N ILE A 10 -9.26 -2.18 -5.92
CA ILE A 10 -8.30 -2.80 -4.99
C ILE A 10 -8.35 -4.33 -5.08
N THR A 11 -9.55 -4.92 -5.12
CA THR A 11 -9.72 -6.37 -5.29
C THR A 11 -9.14 -6.86 -6.63
N LYS A 12 -9.36 -6.12 -7.72
CA LYS A 12 -8.77 -6.45 -9.02
C LYS A 12 -7.24 -6.37 -8.98
N LEU A 13 -6.67 -5.30 -8.43
CA LEU A 13 -5.22 -5.16 -8.25
C LEU A 13 -4.65 -6.34 -7.46
N ASN A 14 -5.34 -6.76 -6.40
CA ASN A 14 -4.91 -7.89 -5.58
C ASN A 14 -4.91 -9.20 -6.38
N ARG A 15 -6.01 -9.52 -7.07
CA ARG A 15 -6.09 -10.71 -7.93
C ARG A 15 -5.00 -10.71 -9.00
N ASP A 16 -4.88 -9.61 -9.73
CA ASP A 16 -3.92 -9.47 -10.82
C ASP A 16 -2.46 -9.56 -10.31
N THR A 17 -2.20 -9.14 -9.06
CA THR A 17 -0.91 -9.33 -8.36
C THR A 17 -0.67 -10.80 -8.00
N LYS A 18 -1.68 -11.51 -7.48
CA LYS A 18 -1.60 -12.95 -7.17
C LYS A 18 -1.29 -13.77 -8.40
N GLU A 19 -1.93 -13.44 -9.52
CA GLU A 19 -1.74 -14.07 -10.84
C GLU A 19 -0.42 -13.67 -11.51
N GLY A 20 0.33 -12.71 -10.94
CA GLY A 20 1.61 -12.25 -11.49
C GLY A 20 1.50 -11.36 -12.73
N THR A 21 0.29 -10.91 -13.09
CA THR A 21 0.05 -10.00 -14.21
C THR A 21 0.43 -8.56 -13.87
N ILE A 22 0.37 -8.19 -12.58
CA ILE A 22 0.94 -6.94 -12.05
C ILE A 22 2.19 -7.28 -11.25
N LYS A 23 3.28 -6.58 -11.56
CA LYS A 23 4.53 -6.65 -10.80
C LYS A 23 4.72 -5.37 -10.01
N TRP A 24 5.15 -5.55 -8.77
CA TRP A 24 5.44 -4.46 -7.84
C TRP A 24 6.95 -4.39 -7.60
N GLU A 25 7.43 -3.18 -7.45
CA GLU A 25 8.82 -2.87 -7.16
C GLU A 25 8.93 -2.24 -5.78
N VAL A 26 9.99 -2.59 -5.05
CA VAL A 26 10.29 -1.95 -3.78
C VAL A 26 10.87 -0.56 -4.06
N ASN A 27 10.20 0.47 -3.55
CA ASN A 27 10.65 1.84 -3.59
C ASN A 27 11.20 2.22 -2.21
N ARG A 28 12.40 2.82 -2.17
CA ARG A 28 13.05 3.25 -0.92
C ARG A 28 12.75 4.69 -0.54
N ASN A 29 12.05 5.43 -1.39
CA ASN A 29 11.74 6.83 -1.15
C ASN A 29 10.58 6.94 -0.17
N LYS A 30 10.74 7.82 0.82
CA LYS A 30 9.67 8.16 1.75
C LYS A 30 8.50 8.80 0.97
N PRO A 31 7.25 8.32 1.12
CA PRO A 31 6.10 8.95 0.50
C PRO A 31 5.94 10.39 0.96
N SER A 32 5.79 11.32 0.01
CA SER A 32 5.53 12.73 0.29
C SER A 32 4.16 12.99 0.92
N SER A 33 3.24 12.02 0.81
CA SER A 33 1.90 12.09 1.40
C SER A 33 1.85 11.75 2.89
N LEU A 34 2.95 11.30 3.50
CA LEU A 34 3.00 11.07 4.94
C LEU A 34 2.94 12.40 5.70
N SER A 35 1.97 12.52 6.61
CA SER A 35 1.90 13.66 7.52
C SER A 35 3.01 13.61 8.58
N GLY A 36 3.31 14.75 9.22
CA GLY A 36 4.37 14.83 10.23
C GLY A 36 4.16 13.92 11.47
N SER A 37 2.93 13.50 11.72
CA SER A 37 2.56 12.55 12.79
C SER A 37 2.56 11.09 12.35
N GLU A 38 2.68 10.82 11.04
CA GLU A 38 2.70 9.47 10.50
C GLU A 38 4.13 8.95 10.35
N VAL A 39 4.32 7.68 10.70
CA VAL A 39 5.63 7.02 10.63
C VAL A 39 5.56 5.90 9.61
N LEU A 40 6.42 5.92 8.60
CA LEU A 40 6.59 4.80 7.68
C LEU A 40 7.22 3.63 8.44
N THR A 41 6.58 2.45 8.42
CA THR A 41 7.02 1.32 9.25
C THR A 41 7.50 0.10 8.47
N ASP A 42 7.42 0.13 7.14
CA ASP A 42 7.84 -0.97 6.27
C ASP A 42 8.11 -0.45 4.84
N ASN A 43 8.39 -1.37 3.92
CA ASN A 43 8.67 -1.08 2.51
C ASN A 43 7.51 -0.33 1.83
N VAL A 44 7.89 0.55 0.91
CA VAL A 44 6.98 1.15 -0.05
C VAL A 44 7.03 0.33 -1.33
N TYR A 45 5.87 0.03 -1.90
CA TYR A 45 5.76 -0.68 -3.15
C TYR A 45 5.17 0.23 -4.22
N THR A 46 5.67 0.13 -5.44
CA THR A 46 5.12 0.84 -6.59
C THR A 46 4.87 -0.11 -7.76
N CYS A 47 3.82 0.15 -8.52
CA CYS A 47 3.58 -0.54 -9.79
C CYS A 47 3.00 0.43 -10.81
N LYS A 48 3.08 0.06 -12.08
CA LYS A 48 2.43 0.77 -13.18
C LYS A 48 1.35 -0.12 -13.78
N VAL A 49 0.13 0.38 -13.85
CA VAL A 49 -1.00 -0.30 -14.49
C VAL A 49 -1.60 0.66 -15.50
N LEU A 50 -1.60 0.27 -16.77
CA LEU A 50 -1.88 1.17 -17.90
C LEU A 50 -0.94 2.39 -17.83
N ASP A 51 -1.50 3.60 -17.81
CA ASP A 51 -0.74 4.86 -17.75
C ASP A 51 -0.71 5.47 -16.34
N LYS A 52 -1.10 4.71 -15.31
CA LYS A 52 -1.14 5.19 -13.93
C LYS A 52 -0.13 4.45 -13.05
N GLN A 53 0.55 5.23 -12.22
CA GLN A 53 1.50 4.72 -11.24
C GLN A 53 0.82 4.67 -9.87
N PHE A 54 0.94 3.52 -9.22
CA PHE A 54 0.42 3.29 -7.89
C PHE A 54 1.56 3.24 -6.88
N ARG A 55 1.28 3.72 -5.67
CA ARG A 55 2.13 3.57 -4.51
C ARG A 55 1.33 2.97 -3.35
N LEU A 56 1.92 1.98 -2.69
CA LEU A 56 1.31 1.21 -1.62
C LEU A 56 2.31 1.10 -0.46
N PHE A 57 1.90 1.45 0.75
CA PHE A 57 2.79 1.41 1.92
C PHE A 57 2.04 1.25 3.23
N LYS A 58 2.78 0.75 4.24
CA LYS A 58 2.34 0.65 5.63
C LYS A 58 2.90 1.80 6.44
N TYR A 59 2.06 2.41 7.27
CA TYR A 59 2.44 3.48 8.17
C TYR A 59 1.75 3.35 9.52
N GLN A 60 2.28 4.01 10.53
CA GLN A 60 1.65 4.14 11.83
C GLN A 60 1.17 5.57 12.06
N SER A 61 0.02 5.70 12.69
CA SER A 61 -0.51 6.97 13.18
C SER A 61 -0.97 6.82 14.63
N LYS A 62 -1.05 7.93 15.34
CA LYS A 62 -1.56 7.95 16.71
C LYS A 62 -3.08 7.98 16.70
N PHE A 63 -3.71 7.02 17.37
CA PHE A 63 -5.12 7.04 17.70
C PHE A 63 -5.27 7.54 19.14
N TYR A 64 -5.83 8.74 19.30
CA TYR A 64 -5.98 9.39 20.60
C TYR A 64 -7.30 8.99 21.24
N TYR A 65 -7.24 8.44 22.46
CA TYR A 65 -8.39 8.20 23.32
C TYR A 65 -8.71 9.44 24.16
N ASP A 66 -7.69 10.24 24.48
CA ASP A 66 -7.75 11.50 25.21
C ASP A 66 -6.55 12.39 24.83
N GLU A 67 -6.45 13.63 25.33
CA GLU A 67 -5.42 14.62 24.97
C GLU A 67 -3.98 14.11 25.13
N GLY A 68 -3.75 13.22 26.11
CA GLY A 68 -2.44 12.63 26.39
C GLY A 68 -2.35 11.11 26.20
N VAL A 69 -3.46 10.42 25.92
CA VAL A 69 -3.52 8.96 25.87
C VAL A 69 -3.76 8.53 24.43
N TYR A 70 -2.76 7.88 23.83
CA TYR A 70 -2.86 7.38 22.47
C TYR A 70 -2.21 6.01 22.32
N GLU A 71 -2.64 5.29 21.29
CA GLU A 71 -1.98 4.08 20.81
C GLU A 71 -1.50 4.29 19.38
N TRP A 72 -0.46 3.54 19.00
CA TRP A 72 -0.04 3.46 17.60
C TRP A 72 -0.90 2.45 16.86
N THR A 73 -1.49 2.88 15.75
CA THR A 73 -2.29 2.03 14.89
C THR A 73 -1.59 1.86 13.56
N ASP A 74 -1.48 0.60 13.11
CA ASP A 74 -0.99 0.27 11.78
C ASP A 74 -2.07 0.58 10.74
N ASN A 75 -1.69 1.31 9.71
CA ASN A 75 -2.53 1.72 8.59
C ASN A 75 -1.84 1.43 7.26
N PHE A 76 -2.64 1.36 6.20
CA PHE A 76 -2.18 1.05 4.85
C PHE A 76 -2.75 2.06 3.87
N ARG A 77 -1.90 2.63 3.02
CA ARG A 77 -2.33 3.61 2.02
C ARG A 77 -2.00 3.12 0.63
N LEU A 78 -3.01 3.13 -0.23
CA LEU A 78 -2.87 3.02 -1.68
C LEU A 78 -3.15 4.37 -2.30
N GLU A 79 -2.31 4.81 -3.22
CA GLU A 79 -2.47 6.10 -3.89
C GLU A 79 -1.96 6.07 -5.33
N PHE A 80 -2.50 6.97 -6.14
CA PHE A 80 -1.93 7.35 -7.42
C PHE A 80 -0.81 8.34 -7.19
N VAL A 81 0.28 8.19 -7.94
CA VAL A 81 1.40 9.13 -7.92
C VAL A 81 1.69 9.65 -9.32
N ASP A 82 2.17 10.89 -9.39
CA ASP A 82 2.65 11.50 -10.62
C ASP A 82 4.05 10.99 -11.00
N GLY A 83 4.58 11.45 -12.15
CA GLY A 83 5.91 11.07 -12.62
C GLY A 83 7.08 11.56 -11.74
N TRP A 84 6.81 12.46 -10.78
CA TRP A 84 7.76 12.93 -9.79
C TRP A 84 7.62 12.20 -8.44
N GLY A 85 6.65 11.31 -8.31
CA GLY A 85 6.35 10.58 -7.08
C GLY A 85 5.53 11.38 -6.06
N ASN A 86 4.90 12.49 -6.44
CA ASN A 86 3.93 13.15 -5.57
C ASN A 86 2.60 12.40 -5.60
N SER A 87 1.91 12.36 -4.46
CA SER A 87 0.57 11.78 -4.40
C SER A 87 -0.42 12.67 -5.15
N GLU A 88 -1.04 12.13 -6.20
CA GLU A 88 -2.15 12.79 -6.92
C GLU A 88 -3.46 12.56 -6.18
N TRP A 89 -3.66 11.34 -5.66
CA TRP A 89 -4.91 10.92 -5.03
C TRP A 89 -4.75 9.64 -4.21
N ALA A 90 -5.29 9.61 -3.00
CA ALA A 90 -5.30 8.42 -2.14
C ALA A 90 -6.67 7.73 -2.11
N PHE A 91 -6.64 6.40 -2.12
CA PHE A 91 -7.85 5.60 -1.91
C PHE A 91 -8.32 5.78 -0.46
N PRO A 92 -9.66 5.78 -0.22
CA PRO A 92 -10.18 5.76 1.13
C PRO A 92 -9.75 4.46 1.84
N ASP A 93 -9.56 4.55 3.16
CA ASP A 93 -9.16 3.40 3.97
C ASP A 93 -10.10 2.21 3.77
N ASN A 94 -9.51 1.05 3.52
CA ASN A 94 -10.24 -0.16 3.18
C ASN A 94 -9.43 -1.39 3.57
N ILE A 95 -10.07 -2.38 4.18
CA ILE A 95 -9.44 -3.65 4.55
C ILE A 95 -8.83 -4.39 3.34
N ALA A 96 -9.36 -4.20 2.14
CA ALA A 96 -8.78 -4.78 0.93
C ALA A 96 -7.38 -4.22 0.59
N ILE A 97 -7.02 -3.03 1.11
CA ILE A 97 -5.68 -2.46 0.95
C ILE A 97 -4.67 -3.27 1.78
N TYR A 98 -5.05 -3.71 2.98
CA TYR A 98 -4.25 -4.63 3.78
C TYR A 98 -4.01 -5.94 3.04
N ASP A 99 -5.06 -6.57 2.51
CA ASP A 99 -4.93 -7.83 1.76
C ASP A 99 -4.02 -7.69 0.53
N LEU A 100 -4.11 -6.55 -0.15
CA LEU A 100 -3.22 -6.21 -1.27
C LEU A 100 -1.78 -6.06 -0.78
N TYR A 101 -1.56 -5.31 0.31
CA TYR A 101 -0.23 -5.08 0.89
C TYR A 101 0.49 -6.39 1.24
N GLU A 102 -0.18 -7.29 1.96
CA GLU A 102 0.41 -8.58 2.34
C GLU A 102 0.69 -9.46 1.11
N THR A 103 -0.19 -9.42 0.11
CA THR A 103 0.03 -10.13 -1.16
C THR A 103 1.27 -9.60 -1.89
N VAL A 104 1.41 -8.27 -1.98
CA VAL A 104 2.56 -7.63 -2.62
C VAL A 104 3.84 -7.95 -1.86
N ARG A 105 3.83 -7.87 -0.53
CA ARG A 105 4.97 -8.20 0.33
C ARG A 105 5.40 -9.66 0.16
N PHE A 106 4.44 -10.58 0.10
CA PHE A 106 4.73 -12.00 -0.13
C PHE A 106 5.35 -12.23 -1.52
N LYS A 107 4.77 -11.65 -2.57
CA LYS A 107 5.28 -11.81 -3.95
C LYS A 107 6.64 -11.15 -4.18
N THR A 108 6.92 -10.03 -3.52
CA THR A 108 8.19 -9.29 -3.70
C THR A 108 9.33 -9.81 -2.83
N SER A 109 9.03 -10.44 -1.70
CA SER A 109 10.04 -11.04 -0.81
C SER A 109 10.65 -12.34 -1.35
N ASN A 110 10.13 -12.87 -2.46
CA ASN A 110 10.54 -14.14 -3.06
C ASN A 110 10.48 -15.35 -2.10
N ILE A 111 9.66 -15.24 -1.04
CA ILE A 111 9.45 -16.29 -0.03
C ILE A 111 8.89 -17.56 -0.68
N GLU A 112 8.00 -17.43 -1.67
CA GLU A 112 7.42 -18.56 -2.40
C GLU A 112 8.52 -19.45 -3.03
N SER A 113 9.49 -18.85 -3.72
CA SER A 113 10.63 -19.58 -4.29
C SER A 113 11.55 -20.21 -3.25
N PHE A 114 11.60 -19.67 -2.03
CA PHE A 114 12.34 -20.27 -0.93
C PHE A 114 11.60 -21.48 -0.36
N ILE A 115 10.30 -21.36 -0.11
CA ILE A 115 9.45 -22.43 0.42
C ILE A 115 9.44 -23.62 -0.54
N ASP A 116 9.31 -23.40 -1.84
CA ASP A 116 9.29 -24.47 -2.84
C ASP A 116 10.61 -25.26 -2.94
N LYS A 117 11.71 -24.69 -2.45
CA LYS A 117 13.06 -25.29 -2.52
C LYS A 117 13.53 -25.90 -1.20
N PHE A 118 12.79 -25.70 -0.10
CA PHE A 118 13.13 -26.20 1.23
C PHE A 118 12.56 -27.61 1.43
#